data_AF-A0A5D2BYU9-F1
#
_entry.id   AF-A0A5D2BYU9-F1
#
_cell.length_a   1.000
_cell.length_b   1.000
_cell.length_c   1.000
_cell.angle_alpha   90.00
_cell.angle_beta   90.00
_cell.angle_gamma   90.00
#
_symmetry.space_group_name_H-M   'P 1'
#
loop_
_entity.id
_entity.type
_entity.pdbx_description
1 polymer ?
#
loop_
_entity_poly.entity_id
_entity_poly.type
_entity_poly.pdbx_seq_one_letter_code
_entity_poly.pdbx_strand_id
1 'polypeptide(L)' 'LQILTPLPIGFAVFLVHLATIPITGTGINPARSLGATIVYNRNHAWDDHWIFWVRPFIGAALYHQIIIRAIPFKTKA' A
#
# COMPACT_ATOMS: atom_id res chain seq x y z
N LEU A 1 -1.86 -6.62 23.52
CA LEU A 1 -1.96 -7.31 22.21
C LEU A 1 -1.15 -6.68 21.07
N GLN A 2 -0.42 -5.57 21.27
CA GLN A 2 0.34 -4.88 20.20
C GLN A 2 1.51 -5.70 19.60
N ILE A 3 1.96 -6.74 20.31
CA ILE A 3 3.06 -7.62 19.89
C ILE A 3 2.65 -8.52 18.70
N LEU A 4 1.35 -8.78 18.54
CA LEU A 4 0.80 -9.61 17.44
C LEU A 4 0.37 -8.78 16.22
N THR A 5 0.27 -7.46 16.35
CA THR A 5 -0.06 -6.52 15.27
C THR A 5 0.79 -6.63 13.99
N PRO A 6 2.10 -6.95 14.02
CA PRO A 6 2.87 -7.10 12.79
C PRO A 6 2.42 -8.27 11.91
N LEU A 7 1.82 -9.33 12.49
CA LEU A 7 1.45 -10.53 11.73
C LEU A 7 0.28 -10.26 10.75
N PRO A 8 -0.86 -9.68 11.16
CA PRO A 8 -1.92 -9.30 10.21
C PRO A 8 -1.47 -8.31 9.14
N ILE A 9 -0.59 -7.37 9.50
CA ILE A 9 -0.07 -6.38 8.54
C ILE A 9 0.79 -7.08 7.48
N GLY A 10 1.71 -7.94 7.91
CA GLY A 10 2.56 -8.73 6.99
C GLY A 10 1.72 -9.64 6.09
N PHE A 11 0.67 -10.27 6.63
CA PHE A 11 -0.21 -11.14 5.85
C PHE A 11 -1.05 -10.35 4.83
N ALA A 12 -1.52 -9.16 5.18
CA ALA A 12 -2.21 -8.27 4.24
C ALA A 12 -1.28 -7.90 3.07
N VAL A 13 -0.03 -7.55 3.34
CA VAL A 13 0.97 -7.28 2.30
C VAL A 13 1.19 -8.51 1.41
N PHE A 14 1.32 -9.70 2.01
CA PHE A 14 1.48 -10.95 1.26
C PHE A 14 0.31 -11.21 0.29
N LEU A 15 -0.93 -11.10 0.75
CA LEU A 15 -2.11 -11.30 -0.09
C LEU A 15 -2.19 -10.29 -1.24
N VAL A 16 -1.87 -9.02 -0.97
CA VAL A 16 -1.87 -7.98 -2.01
C VAL A 16 -0.80 -8.27 -3.07
N HIS A 17 0.35 -8.81 -2.69
CA HIS A 17 1.36 -9.24 -3.65
C HIS A 17 0.83 -10.36 -4.57
N LEU A 18 0.21 -11.40 -4.01
CA LEU A 18 -0.36 -12.49 -4.80
C LEU A 18 -1.34 -12.00 -5.88
N ALA A 19 -2.13 -10.97 -5.58
CA ALA A 19 -3.10 -10.41 -6.52
C ALA A 19 -2.51 -9.40 -7.52
N THR A 20 -1.50 -8.62 -7.13
CA THR A 20 -1.09 -7.42 -7.90
C THR A 20 0.31 -7.49 -8.52
N ILE A 21 1.08 -8.56 -8.28
CA ILE A 21 2.32 -8.86 -9.00
C ILE A 21 2.13 -8.81 -10.53
N PRO A 22 1.17 -9.52 -11.17
CA PRO A 22 1.10 -9.57 -12.63
C PRO A 22 0.62 -8.25 -13.27
N ILE A 23 0.13 -7.31 -12.48
CA ILE A 23 -0.40 -6.03 -12.98
C ILE A 23 0.68 -4.95 -12.94
N THR A 24 1.33 -4.74 -11.78
CA THR A 24 2.32 -3.66 -11.61
C THR A 24 3.54 -4.06 -10.78
N GLY A 25 3.75 -5.35 -10.51
CA GLY A 25 4.81 -5.81 -9.59
C GLY A 25 4.56 -5.45 -8.11
N THR A 26 3.34 -5.02 -7.76
CA THR A 26 2.90 -4.58 -6.42
C THR A 26 3.63 -3.34 -5.87
N GLY A 27 3.16 -2.15 -6.25
CA GLY A 27 3.74 -0.86 -5.83
C GLY A 27 2.96 -0.13 -4.74
N ILE A 28 2.37 -0.85 -3.78
CA ILE A 28 1.56 -0.27 -2.68
C ILE A 28 2.36 0.58 -1.69
N ASN A 29 3.68 0.66 -1.84
CA ASN A 29 4.60 1.44 -1.01
C ASN A 29 5.44 2.37 -1.88
N PRO A 30 5.18 3.70 -1.84
CA PRO A 30 5.88 4.67 -2.68
C PRO A 30 7.40 4.68 -2.47
N ALA A 31 7.90 4.50 -1.24
CA ALA A 31 9.33 4.48 -0.96
C ALA A 31 10.03 3.26 -1.58
N ARG A 32 9.36 2.09 -1.55
CA ARG A 32 9.84 0.87 -2.21
C ARG A 32 9.86 1.00 -3.73
N SER A 33 8.87 1.67 -4.30
CA SER A 33 8.83 1.96 -5.73
C SER A 33 9.89 2.99 -6.12
N LEU A 34 10.13 4.02 -5.30
CA LEU A 34 11.11 5.07 -5.57
C LEU A 34 12.54 4.52 -5.57
N GLY A 35 12.90 3.71 -4.57
CA GLY A 35 14.21 3.07 -4.53
C GLY A 35 14.47 2.20 -5.76
N ALA A 36 13.46 1.44 -6.22
CA ALA A 36 13.57 0.63 -7.43
C ALA A 36 13.72 1.50 -8.69
N THR A 37 12.92 2.57 -8.83
CA THR A 37 13.00 3.50 -9.96
C THR A 37 14.38 4.18 -10.03
N ILE A 38 14.93 4.62 -8.90
CA ILE A 38 16.26 5.25 -8.83
C ILE A 38 17.37 4.27 -9.22
N VAL A 39 17.35 3.04 -8.68
CA VAL A 39 18.40 2.04 -8.96
C VAL A 39 18.34 1.55 -10.40
N TYR A 40 17.12 1.40 -10.94
CA TYR A 40 16.92 0.92 -12.31
C TYR A 40 17.16 2.02 -13.36
N ASN A 41 16.85 3.27 -13.03
CA ASN A 41 17.13 4.50 -13.78
C ASN A 41 16.85 4.42 -15.30
N ARG A 42 15.65 3.97 -15.66
CA ARG A 42 15.15 3.95 -17.05
C ARG A 42 13.99 4.93 -17.20
N ASN A 43 13.87 5.57 -18.36
CA ASN A 43 12.83 6.56 -18.64
C ASN A 43 11.42 6.01 -18.37
N HIS A 44 11.12 4.79 -18.84
CA HIS A 44 9.81 4.17 -18.59
C HIS A 44 9.47 4.02 -17.10
N ALA A 45 10.48 3.84 -16.23
CA ALA A 45 10.25 3.62 -14.80
C ALA A 45 9.94 4.93 -14.07
N TRP A 46 10.39 6.05 -14.63
CA TRP A 46 10.07 7.40 -14.19
C TRP A 46 8.71 7.84 -14.73
N ASP A 47 8.39 7.51 -15.98
CA ASP A 47 7.11 7.83 -16.62
C ASP A 47 5.93 7.21 -15.87
N ASP A 48 6.07 5.97 -15.41
CA ASP A 48 5.03 5.29 -14.62
C ASP A 48 5.10 5.63 -13.13
N HIS A 49 6.14 6.32 -12.65
CA HIS A 49 6.42 6.42 -11.21
C HIS A 49 5.31 7.11 -10.41
N TRP A 50 4.66 8.11 -11.00
CA TRP A 50 3.60 8.90 -10.36
C TRP A 50 2.44 8.02 -9.87
N ILE A 51 2.15 6.91 -10.55
CA ILE A 51 1.04 6.02 -10.21
C ILE A 51 1.22 5.35 -8.85
N PHE A 52 2.48 5.12 -8.45
CA PHE A 52 2.86 4.52 -7.17
C PHE A 52 2.79 5.51 -6.01
N TRP A 53 2.53 6.79 -6.27
CA TRP A 53 2.21 7.77 -5.23
C TRP A 53 0.71 8.01 -5.16
N VAL A 54 0.08 8.25 -6.31
CA VAL A 54 -1.34 8.61 -6.37
C VAL A 54 -2.23 7.45 -5.91
N ARG A 55 -2.00 6.21 -6.38
CA ARG A 55 -2.86 5.08 -6.01
C ARG A 55 -2.79 4.74 -4.51
N PRO A 56 -1.61 4.62 -3.87
CA PRO A 56 -1.56 4.33 -2.43
C PRO A 56 -2.18 5.42 -1.57
N PHE A 57 -1.99 6.70 -1.91
CA PHE A 57 -2.58 7.79 -1.13
C PHE A 57 -4.10 7.85 -1.24
N ILE A 58 -4.65 7.68 -2.44
CA ILE A 58 -6.10 7.61 -2.62
C ILE A 58 -6.67 6.41 -1.86
N GLY A 59 -6.05 5.24 -1.96
CA GLY A 59 -6.48 4.05 -1.23
C GLY A 59 -6.48 4.25 0.29
N ALA A 60 -5.41 4.84 0.83
CA ALA A 60 -5.30 5.13 2.25
C ALA A 60 -6.35 6.17 2.72
N ALA A 61 -6.56 7.23 1.95
CA ALA A 61 -7.56 8.25 2.26
C ALA A 61 -8.99 7.67 2.26
N LEU A 62 -9.33 6.85 1.26
CA LEU A 62 -10.62 6.18 1.17
C LEU A 62 -10.84 5.19 2.32
N TYR A 63 -9.82 4.37 2.64
CA TYR A 63 -9.89 3.47 3.79
C TYR A 63 -10.17 4.23 5.09
N HIS A 64 -9.48 5.34 5.31
CA HIS A 64 -9.71 6.16 6.49
C HIS A 64 -11.12 6.77 6.54
N GLN A 65 -11.63 7.30 5.42
CA GLN A 65 -12.98 7.89 5.41
C GLN A 65 -14.08 6.82 5.57
N ILE A 66 -13.95 5.68 4.90
CA ILE A 66 -15.04 4.69 4.81
C ILE A 66 -14.99 3.71 5.99
N ILE A 67 -13.80 3.25 6.38
CA ILE A 67 -13.67 2.20 7.39
C ILE A 67 -13.43 2.80 8.77
N ILE A 68 -12.48 3.73 8.90
CA ILE A 68 -12.13 4.27 10.22
C ILE A 68 -13.18 5.27 10.71
N ARG A 69 -13.71 6.14 9.83
CA ARG A 69 -14.67 7.18 10.22
C ARG A 69 -16.14 6.74 10.16
N ALA A 70 -16.52 5.91 9.20
CA ALA A 70 -17.94 5.54 9.03
C ALA A 70 -18.37 4.36 9.92
N ILE A 71 -17.44 3.51 10.38
CA ILE A 71 -17.72 2.44 11.32
C ILE A 71 -17.40 2.98 12.72
N PRO A 72 -18.41 3.26 13.59
CA PRO A 72 -18.13 3.52 14.98
C PRO A 72 -17.55 2.23 15.56
N PHE A 73 -16.23 2.18 15.69
CA PHE A 73 -15.59 1.18 16.55
C PHE A 73 -16.18 1.39 17.94
N LYS A 74 -17.18 0.58 18.30
CA LYS A 74 -17.69 0.51 19.66
C LYS A 74 -16.55 -0.13 20.45
N THR A 75 -15.62 0.70 20.92
CA THR A 75 -14.60 0.29 21.88
C THR A 75 -15.36 -0.18 23.11
N LYS A 76 -15.57 -1.49 23.21
CA LYS A 76 -15.91 -2.11 24.48
C LYS A 76 -14.63 -2.05 25.30
N ALA A 77 -14.55 -1.01 26.13
CA ALA A 77 -13.68 -0.99 27.29
C ALA A 77 -14.02 -2.17 28.21
#